data_AF-A0A957TJ08-F1
#
_entry.id   AF-A0A957TJ08-F1
#
_cell.length_a   1.000
_cell.length_b   1.000
_cell.length_c   1.000
_cell.angle_alpha   90.00
_cell.angle_beta   90.00
_cell.angle_gamma   90.00
#
_symmetry.space_group_name_H-M   'P 1'
#
loop_
_entity.id
_entity.type
_entity.pdbx_description
1 polymer ?
#
loop_
_entity_poly.entity_id
_entity_poly.type
_entity_poly.pdbx_seq_one_letter_code
_entity_poly.pdbx_strand_id
1 'polypeptide(L)'
;ESGALAFMIGMASVAMWSFAYAFEIMAPTVEDKLPWHRIIYSTSATVPAFWLLFLVQHEYGLAKRTKLWAILLSIEPILYIVITWTNDVTWNGDVIHTLLWRSITLNSDGGFPRMIIERAPGFYLHVAFTYVLVLISVILFLRMLRRESSTLSTLQIILLLLGILSPVVANTLHIAVSTPFPINLTPFSLITMGATVGWFAFRFDLWDILPVAHDAVIENLQDGVVVLNLNQVIIDINPAACQLLNVDASTVTGRRIDTVITKSAAVELLRLAIGAGESQLRRETELLLEEPRYCVLEVIAADLFDRRRRLNGQILTLREITARRAVEKELARERRQLAQRVAERTAELSRANAELAAAARLKDEFLANMSHELRTPL
;
A
#
# COMPACT_ATOMS: atom_id res chain seq x y z
N GLU A 1 -7.80 2.28 -11.05
CA GLU A 1 -6.63 3.00 -10.48
C GLU A 1 -6.20 4.14 -11.37
N SER A 2 -5.80 5.27 -10.79
CA SER A 2 -5.22 6.41 -11.52
C SER A 2 -3.86 6.02 -12.10
N GLY A 3 -3.67 6.11 -13.42
CA GLY A 3 -2.37 5.85 -14.07
C GLY A 3 -2.27 4.53 -14.82
N ALA A 4 -2.99 3.48 -14.41
CA ALA A 4 -2.88 2.13 -14.98
C ALA A 4 -3.09 2.08 -16.49
N LEU A 5 -4.16 2.71 -16.94
CA LEU A 5 -4.50 2.76 -18.36
C LEU A 5 -3.42 3.48 -19.19
N ALA A 6 -2.90 4.61 -18.69
CA ALA A 6 -1.85 5.35 -19.37
C ALA A 6 -0.56 4.53 -19.47
N PHE A 7 -0.19 3.83 -18.40
CA PHE A 7 0.95 2.92 -18.39
C PHE A 7 0.78 1.77 -19.38
N MET A 8 -0.37 1.08 -19.36
CA MET A 8 -0.65 -0.03 -20.28
C MET A 8 -0.60 0.40 -21.74
N ILE A 9 -1.21 1.55 -22.08
CA ILE A 9 -1.16 2.08 -23.44
C ILE A 9 0.29 2.46 -23.82
N GLY A 10 1.03 3.10 -22.93
CA GLY A 10 2.44 3.42 -23.17
C GLY A 10 3.29 2.18 -23.42
N MET A 11 3.10 1.12 -22.64
CA MET A 11 3.79 -0.17 -22.83
C MET A 11 3.37 -0.87 -24.13
N ALA A 12 2.09 -0.80 -24.52
CA ALA A 12 1.63 -1.31 -25.81
C ALA A 12 2.28 -0.56 -26.98
N SER A 13 2.42 0.77 -26.89
CA SER A 13 3.13 1.57 -27.88
C SER A 13 4.61 1.19 -27.98
N VAL A 14 5.28 0.97 -26.85
CA VAL A 14 6.67 0.48 -26.81
C VAL A 14 6.78 -0.89 -27.49
N ALA A 15 5.90 -1.83 -27.16
CA ALA A 15 5.91 -3.17 -27.75
C ALA A 15 5.67 -3.10 -29.27
N MET A 16 4.71 -2.28 -29.72
CA MET A 16 4.42 -2.09 -31.13
C MET A 16 5.59 -1.43 -31.88
N TRP A 17 6.29 -0.48 -31.25
CA TRP A 17 7.51 0.10 -31.83
C TRP A 17 8.58 -0.98 -32.04
N SER A 18 8.92 -1.74 -30.99
CA SER A 18 9.94 -2.80 -31.10
C SER A 18 9.55 -3.88 -32.11
N PHE A 19 8.26 -4.24 -32.18
CA PHE A 19 7.73 -5.17 -33.17
C PHE A 19 7.89 -4.62 -34.60
N ALA A 20 7.41 -3.41 -34.87
CA ALA A 20 7.50 -2.80 -36.20
C ALA A 20 8.96 -2.64 -36.66
N TYR A 21 9.86 -2.31 -35.74
CA TYR A 21 11.28 -2.18 -36.05
C TYR A 21 11.94 -3.52 -36.44
N ALA A 22 11.54 -4.63 -35.81
CA ALA A 22 12.04 -5.95 -36.20
C ALA A 22 11.66 -6.29 -37.66
N PHE A 23 10.41 -6.02 -38.05
CA PHE A 23 9.95 -6.24 -39.43
C PHE A 23 10.58 -5.27 -40.44
N GLU A 24 10.78 -4.01 -40.05
CA GLU A 24 11.49 -3.03 -40.89
C GLU A 24 12.91 -3.50 -41.22
N ILE A 25 13.67 -4.02 -40.25
CA ILE A 25 15.04 -4.50 -40.52
C ILE A 25 15.01 -5.69 -41.48
N MET A 26 14.05 -6.60 -41.32
CA MET A 26 13.93 -7.82 -42.14
C MET A 26 13.43 -7.57 -43.57
N ALA A 27 12.69 -6.47 -43.79
CA ALA A 27 12.17 -6.13 -45.10
C ALA A 27 13.30 -5.83 -46.12
N PRO A 28 13.21 -6.30 -47.38
CA PRO A 28 14.30 -6.17 -48.34
C PRO A 28 14.32 -4.83 -49.09
N THR A 29 13.15 -4.23 -49.35
CA THR A 29 13.02 -3.02 -50.17
C THR A 29 12.54 -1.81 -49.37
N VAL A 30 12.67 -0.60 -49.93
CA VAL A 30 12.12 0.62 -49.31
C VAL A 30 10.60 0.55 -49.24
N GLU A 31 9.95 0.02 -50.27
CA GLU A 31 8.48 -0.12 -50.34
C GLU A 31 7.95 -1.03 -49.22
N ASP A 32 8.67 -2.13 -48.94
CA ASP A 32 8.31 -3.05 -47.85
C ASP A 32 8.63 -2.47 -46.46
N LYS A 33 9.67 -1.64 -46.35
CA LYS A 33 10.09 -1.01 -45.08
C LYS A 33 9.21 0.16 -44.67
N LEU A 34 8.73 0.94 -45.64
CA LEU A 34 8.05 2.21 -45.39
C LEU A 34 6.78 2.11 -44.52
N PRO A 35 5.90 1.09 -44.67
CA PRO A 35 4.76 0.92 -43.78
C PRO A 35 5.18 0.70 -42.32
N TRP A 36 6.20 -0.12 -42.08
CA TRP A 36 6.73 -0.37 -40.74
C TRP A 36 7.35 0.90 -40.15
N HIS A 37 8.07 1.66 -40.96
CA HIS A 37 8.65 2.95 -40.58
C HIS A 37 7.57 3.96 -40.13
N ARG A 38 6.44 4.02 -40.83
CA ARG A 38 5.29 4.86 -40.45
C ARG A 38 4.67 4.41 -39.13
N ILE A 39 4.59 3.09 -38.87
CA ILE A 39 4.13 2.55 -37.59
C ILE A 39 5.10 2.93 -36.46
N ILE A 40 6.41 2.87 -36.70
CA ILE A 40 7.43 3.30 -35.75
C ILE A 40 7.27 4.77 -35.38
N TYR A 41 7.16 5.65 -36.37
CA TYR A 41 6.96 7.09 -36.14
C TYR A 41 5.64 7.36 -35.40
N SER A 42 4.60 6.62 -35.72
CA SER A 42 3.30 6.76 -35.06
C SER A 42 3.34 6.34 -33.59
N THR A 43 3.98 5.21 -33.31
CA THR A 43 4.10 4.67 -31.94
C THR A 43 5.06 5.49 -31.10
N SER A 44 6.18 5.95 -31.67
CA SER A 44 7.17 6.79 -30.98
C SER A 44 6.57 8.09 -30.46
N ALA A 45 5.61 8.67 -31.20
CA ALA A 45 4.97 9.90 -30.80
C ALA A 45 4.15 9.79 -29.51
N THR A 46 3.64 8.59 -29.23
CA THR A 46 2.75 8.38 -28.08
C THR A 46 3.49 8.04 -26.78
N VAL A 47 4.68 7.44 -26.87
CA VAL A 47 5.40 6.88 -25.70
C VAL A 47 5.70 7.94 -24.62
N PRO A 48 6.34 9.10 -24.93
CA PRO A 48 6.65 10.10 -23.91
C PRO A 48 5.41 10.77 -23.31
N ALA A 49 4.33 10.91 -24.10
CA ALA A 49 3.09 11.51 -23.65
C ALA A 49 2.37 10.61 -22.63
N PHE A 50 2.24 9.32 -22.92
CA PHE A 50 1.63 8.36 -21.98
C PHE A 50 2.49 8.14 -20.73
N TRP A 51 3.82 8.17 -20.88
CA TRP A 51 4.74 8.11 -19.75
C TRP A 51 4.56 9.29 -18.79
N LEU A 52 4.51 10.52 -19.32
CA LEU A 52 4.27 11.71 -18.50
C LEU A 52 2.88 11.67 -17.85
N LEU A 53 1.86 11.24 -18.60
CA LEU A 53 0.50 11.12 -18.06
C LEU A 53 0.40 10.12 -16.92
N PHE A 54 1.10 8.98 -17.01
CA PHE A 54 1.21 8.01 -15.93
C PHE A 54 1.80 8.66 -14.67
N LEU A 55 2.94 9.34 -14.80
CA LEU A 55 3.61 10.01 -13.66
C LEU A 55 2.74 11.11 -13.03
N VAL A 56 2.08 11.94 -13.85
CA VAL A 56 1.19 13.00 -13.36
C VAL A 56 -0.05 12.44 -12.66
N GLN A 57 -0.65 11.38 -13.20
CA GLN A 57 -1.79 10.71 -12.57
C GLN A 57 -1.42 10.09 -11.22
N HIS A 58 -0.21 9.53 -11.13
CA HIS A 58 0.30 8.97 -9.89
C HIS A 58 0.64 10.04 -8.85
N GLU A 59 1.30 11.13 -9.24
CA GLU A 59 1.78 12.16 -8.29
C GLU A 59 0.66 13.09 -7.76
N TYR A 60 -0.37 13.38 -8.56
CA TYR A 60 -1.39 14.39 -8.24
C TYR A 60 -2.82 13.85 -8.14
N GLY A 61 -3.04 12.55 -8.39
CA GLY A 61 -4.36 11.92 -8.34
C GLY A 61 -5.31 12.32 -9.49
N LEU A 62 -6.49 11.67 -9.53
CA LEU A 62 -7.54 11.86 -10.55
C LEU A 62 -8.27 13.20 -10.42
N ALA A 63 -7.61 14.30 -10.77
CA ALA A 63 -8.25 15.61 -10.87
C ALA A 63 -8.83 15.86 -12.29
N LYS A 64 -9.89 16.67 -12.40
CA LYS A 64 -10.38 17.23 -13.69
C LYS A 64 -9.25 17.85 -14.54
N ARG A 65 -8.20 18.37 -13.89
CA ARG A 65 -7.01 18.92 -14.53
C ARG A 65 -6.25 17.88 -15.35
N THR A 66 -6.20 16.63 -14.91
CA THR A 66 -5.48 15.56 -15.61
C THR A 66 -6.13 15.19 -16.95
N LYS A 67 -7.46 15.33 -17.08
CA LYS A 67 -8.16 15.17 -18.36
C LYS A 67 -7.80 16.28 -19.36
N LEU A 68 -7.71 17.52 -18.89
CA LEU A 68 -7.28 18.66 -19.73
C LEU A 68 -5.84 18.45 -20.22
N TRP A 69 -4.93 18.08 -19.32
CA TRP A 69 -3.54 17.78 -19.70
C TRP A 69 -3.43 16.61 -20.67
N ALA A 70 -4.23 15.56 -20.51
CA ALA A 70 -4.28 14.45 -21.46
C ALA A 70 -4.71 14.90 -22.85
N ILE A 71 -5.72 15.77 -22.95
CA ILE A 71 -6.15 16.34 -24.23
C ILE A 71 -5.02 17.18 -24.85
N LEU A 72 -4.43 18.10 -24.08
CA LEU A 72 -3.37 18.98 -24.57
C LEU A 72 -2.11 18.19 -25.01
N LEU A 73 -1.70 17.21 -24.23
CA LEU A 73 -0.56 16.34 -24.54
C LEU A 73 -0.80 15.41 -25.73
N SER A 74 -2.06 15.18 -26.12
CA SER A 74 -2.41 14.35 -27.27
C SER A 74 -2.39 15.11 -28.61
N ILE A 75 -2.43 16.45 -28.59
CA ILE A 75 -2.51 17.26 -29.81
C ILE A 75 -1.29 17.02 -30.72
N GLU A 76 -0.09 17.15 -30.16
CA GLU A 76 1.15 17.00 -30.94
C GLU A 76 1.32 15.56 -31.48
N PRO A 77 1.15 14.49 -30.67
CA PRO A 77 1.26 13.13 -31.19
C PRO A 77 0.25 12.82 -32.31
N ILE A 78 -0.99 13.28 -32.19
CA ILE A 78 -2.01 13.08 -33.22
C ILE A 78 -1.60 13.80 -34.52
N LEU A 79 -1.15 15.05 -34.42
CA LEU A 79 -0.66 15.79 -35.58
C LEU A 79 0.56 15.10 -36.21
N TYR A 80 1.51 14.64 -35.39
CA TYR A 80 2.69 13.92 -35.87
C TYR A 80 2.33 12.63 -36.60
N ILE A 81 1.37 11.86 -36.09
CA ILE A 81 0.84 10.66 -36.76
C ILE A 81 0.22 11.04 -38.10
N VAL A 82 -0.66 12.05 -38.15
CA VAL A 82 -1.30 12.48 -39.41
C VAL A 82 -0.26 12.93 -40.45
N ILE A 83 0.74 13.72 -40.02
CA ILE A 83 1.84 14.16 -40.88
C ILE A 83 2.65 12.95 -41.37
N THR A 84 2.93 11.98 -40.50
CA THR A 84 3.64 10.73 -40.85
C THR A 84 2.99 9.99 -42.00
N TRP A 85 1.66 9.84 -41.97
CA TRP A 85 0.93 9.10 -42.99
C TRP A 85 0.65 9.90 -44.27
N THR A 86 0.93 11.21 -44.27
CA THR A 86 0.71 12.10 -45.42
C THR A 86 2.01 12.64 -46.04
N ASN A 87 3.18 12.32 -45.47
CA ASN A 87 4.50 12.91 -45.80
C ASN A 87 5.03 12.64 -47.21
N ASP A 88 4.45 11.71 -47.94
CA ASP A 88 4.90 11.32 -49.27
C ASP A 88 3.71 10.91 -50.13
N VAL A 89 2.50 11.25 -49.68
CA VAL A 89 1.27 11.04 -50.43
C VAL A 89 1.24 12.03 -51.59
N THR A 90 0.97 11.52 -52.79
CA THR A 90 0.81 12.33 -53.99
C THR A 90 -0.66 12.68 -54.22
N TRP A 91 -0.95 13.94 -54.51
CA TRP A 91 -2.26 14.41 -54.94
C TRP A 91 -2.12 15.15 -56.27
N ASN A 92 -2.91 14.78 -57.28
CA ASN A 92 -2.80 15.32 -58.65
C ASN A 92 -1.40 15.23 -59.29
N GLY A 93 -0.59 14.23 -58.89
CA GLY A 93 0.76 14.01 -59.40
C GLY A 93 1.87 14.70 -58.62
N ASP A 94 1.54 15.60 -57.68
CA ASP A 94 2.51 16.29 -56.82
C ASP A 94 2.49 15.72 -55.40
N VAL A 95 3.67 15.61 -54.77
CA VAL A 95 3.78 15.23 -53.36
C VAL A 95 3.19 16.36 -52.50
N ILE A 96 2.26 16.02 -51.60
CA ILE A 96 1.54 17.02 -50.79
C ILE A 96 2.51 17.83 -49.91
N HIS A 97 3.40 17.16 -49.19
CA HIS A 97 4.41 17.77 -48.35
C HIS A 97 5.53 16.76 -48.03
N THR A 98 6.66 17.21 -47.49
CA THR A 98 7.79 16.35 -47.04
C THR A 98 8.33 16.86 -45.69
N LEU A 99 7.44 17.05 -44.71
CA LEU A 99 7.73 17.74 -43.46
C LEU A 99 8.58 16.95 -42.46
N LEU A 100 8.53 15.61 -42.48
CA LEU A 100 9.27 14.72 -41.57
C LEU A 100 10.50 14.10 -42.22
N TRP A 101 10.43 13.68 -43.47
CA TRP A 101 11.57 13.25 -44.27
C TRP A 101 11.44 13.74 -45.71
N ARG A 102 12.58 14.03 -46.35
CA ARG A 102 12.68 14.49 -47.75
C ARG A 102 12.90 13.34 -48.71
N SER A 103 13.76 12.40 -48.33
CA SER A 103 14.12 11.26 -49.15
C SER A 103 14.46 10.06 -48.26
N ILE A 104 14.18 8.86 -48.76
CA ILE A 104 14.54 7.59 -48.14
C ILE A 104 15.30 6.79 -49.20
N THR A 105 16.56 6.48 -48.92
CA THR A 105 17.40 5.66 -49.79
C THR A 105 17.81 4.38 -49.09
N LEU A 106 18.14 3.34 -49.87
CA LEU A 106 18.58 2.06 -49.33
C LEU A 106 20.11 1.97 -49.43
N ASN A 107 20.76 1.66 -48.33
CA ASN A 107 22.16 1.25 -48.32
C ASN A 107 22.22 -0.23 -47.96
N SER A 108 22.96 -1.03 -48.73
CA SER A 108 23.06 -2.49 -48.55
C SER A 108 24.45 -2.95 -48.07
N ASP A 109 25.34 -2.02 -47.71
CA ASP A 109 26.78 -2.26 -47.48
C ASP A 109 27.11 -2.89 -46.11
N GLY A 110 26.19 -3.62 -45.47
CA GLY A 110 26.34 -4.06 -44.07
C GLY A 110 25.73 -5.42 -43.73
N GLY A 111 25.48 -6.28 -44.72
CA GLY A 111 24.87 -7.61 -44.53
C GLY A 111 23.35 -7.62 -44.45
N PHE A 112 22.70 -6.45 -44.31
CA PHE A 112 21.25 -6.27 -44.47
C PHE A 112 20.94 -4.86 -45.03
N PRO A 113 19.83 -4.70 -45.77
CA PRO A 113 19.45 -3.42 -46.34
C PRO A 113 18.93 -2.45 -45.26
N ARG A 114 19.55 -1.26 -45.15
CA ARG A 114 19.21 -0.20 -44.19
C ARG A 114 18.67 1.04 -44.90
N MET A 115 17.69 1.70 -44.29
CA MET A 115 17.22 3.00 -44.78
C MET A 115 18.15 4.12 -44.32
N ILE A 116 18.56 4.96 -45.26
CA ILE A 116 19.17 6.25 -45.01
C ILE A 116 18.07 7.30 -45.24
N ILE A 117 17.74 8.02 -44.17
CA ILE A 117 16.60 8.92 -44.14
C ILE A 117 17.12 10.35 -44.04
N GLU A 118 16.81 11.17 -45.05
CA GLU A 118 17.05 12.60 -45.00
C GLU A 118 15.92 13.27 -44.20
N ARG A 119 16.18 13.50 -42.91
CA ARG A 119 15.21 14.08 -41.97
C ARG A 119 14.92 15.55 -42.29
N ALA A 120 13.66 15.95 -42.18
CA ALA A 120 13.19 17.31 -42.41
C ALA A 120 12.89 18.04 -41.08
N PRO A 121 12.70 19.38 -41.08
CA PRO A 121 12.52 20.16 -39.84
C PRO A 121 11.40 19.69 -38.91
N GLY A 122 10.30 19.15 -39.44
CA GLY A 122 9.18 18.65 -38.64
C GLY A 122 9.57 17.46 -37.75
N PHE A 123 10.52 16.62 -38.20
CA PHE A 123 11.08 15.56 -37.37
C PHE A 123 11.81 16.13 -36.15
N TYR A 124 12.63 17.15 -36.34
CA TYR A 124 13.38 17.76 -35.24
C TYR A 124 12.49 18.51 -34.25
N LEU A 125 11.38 19.08 -34.72
CA LEU A 125 10.38 19.71 -33.84
C LEU A 125 9.74 18.67 -32.90
N HIS A 126 9.38 17.49 -33.43
CA HIS A 126 8.90 16.37 -32.63
C HIS A 126 9.95 15.85 -31.64
N VAL A 127 11.20 15.73 -32.07
CA VAL A 127 12.31 15.36 -31.17
C VAL A 127 12.46 16.36 -30.03
N ALA A 128 12.40 17.67 -30.32
CA ALA A 128 12.46 18.68 -29.27
C ALA A 128 11.28 18.56 -28.29
N PHE A 129 10.06 18.37 -28.80
CA PHE A 129 8.86 18.16 -27.98
C PHE A 129 8.99 16.93 -27.08
N THR A 130 9.36 15.79 -27.63
CA THR A 130 9.52 14.54 -26.87
C THR A 130 10.62 14.63 -25.81
N TYR A 131 11.72 15.35 -26.08
CA TYR A 131 12.80 15.55 -25.11
C TYR A 131 12.37 16.45 -23.94
N VAL A 132 11.51 17.45 -24.19
CA VAL A 132 10.89 18.25 -23.12
C VAL A 132 10.00 17.36 -22.24
N LEU A 133 9.17 16.50 -22.82
CA LEU A 133 8.33 15.58 -22.04
C LEU A 133 9.16 14.59 -21.20
N VAL A 134 10.23 14.06 -21.78
CA VAL A 134 11.18 13.18 -21.07
C VAL A 134 11.86 13.93 -19.93
N LEU A 135 12.31 15.17 -20.14
CA LEU A 135 12.94 15.97 -19.10
C LEU A 135 11.97 16.21 -17.92
N ILE A 136 10.73 16.59 -18.21
CA ILE A 136 9.69 16.74 -17.18
C ILE A 136 9.47 15.41 -16.45
N SER A 137 9.36 14.31 -17.18
CA SER A 137 9.16 12.97 -16.62
C SER A 137 10.31 12.56 -15.68
N VAL A 138 11.56 12.83 -16.05
CA VAL A 138 12.74 12.57 -15.21
C VAL A 138 12.70 13.44 -13.94
N ILE A 139 12.30 14.71 -14.04
CA ILE A 139 12.17 15.60 -12.86
C ILE A 139 11.10 15.07 -11.90
N LEU A 140 9.92 14.68 -12.40
CA LEU A 140 8.84 14.12 -11.57
C LEU A 140 9.28 12.79 -10.95
N PHE A 141 9.92 11.91 -11.72
CA PHE A 141 10.43 10.65 -11.23
C PHE A 141 11.50 10.83 -10.14
N LEU A 142 12.43 11.78 -10.31
CA LEU A 142 13.43 12.11 -9.28
C LEU A 142 12.79 12.69 -8.01
N ARG A 143 11.73 13.50 -8.14
CA ARG A 143 10.96 13.99 -6.99
C ARG A 143 10.28 12.84 -6.24
N MET A 144 9.70 11.89 -6.97
CA MET A 144 9.11 10.68 -6.41
C MET A 144 10.16 9.83 -5.69
N LEU A 145 11.31 9.58 -6.32
CA LEU A 145 12.43 8.86 -5.69
C LEU A 145 12.97 9.55 -4.44
N ARG A 146 13.02 10.89 -4.40
CA ARG A 146 13.44 11.63 -3.19
C ARG A 146 12.49 11.44 -2.03
N ARG A 147 11.17 11.36 -2.28
CA ARG A 147 10.17 11.06 -1.24
C ARG A 147 10.34 9.65 -0.68
N GLU A 148 10.56 8.67 -1.56
CA GLU A 148 10.71 7.25 -1.19
C GLU A 148 12.13 6.84 -0.78
N SER A 149 13.10 7.77 -0.84
CA SER A 149 14.55 7.52 -0.71
C SER A 149 15.00 6.79 0.56
N SER A 150 14.19 6.74 1.62
CA SER A 150 14.51 5.94 2.82
C SER A 150 14.36 4.42 2.65
N THR A 151 13.83 3.95 1.52
CA THR A 151 13.61 2.52 1.24
C THR A 151 14.55 1.92 0.18
N LEU A 152 15.24 2.78 -0.59
CA LEU A 152 16.13 2.36 -1.68
C LEU A 152 17.60 2.61 -1.33
N SER A 153 18.45 1.65 -1.66
CA SER A 153 19.90 1.87 -1.63
C SER A 153 20.34 2.76 -2.80
N THR A 154 21.49 3.44 -2.65
CA THR A 154 22.08 4.28 -3.69
C THR A 154 22.28 3.50 -5.01
N LEU A 155 22.68 2.23 -4.92
CA LEU A 155 22.87 1.38 -6.09
C LEU A 155 21.54 1.14 -6.84
N GLN A 156 20.43 0.92 -6.12
CA GLN A 156 19.11 0.73 -6.74
C GLN A 156 18.65 1.99 -7.46
N ILE A 157 18.88 3.17 -6.88
CA ILE A 157 18.56 4.46 -7.53
C ILE A 157 19.38 4.64 -8.81
N ILE A 158 20.67 4.32 -8.78
CA ILE A 158 21.54 4.40 -9.97
C ILE A 158 21.03 3.46 -11.07
N LEU A 159 20.72 2.21 -10.74
CA LEU A 159 20.20 1.22 -11.70
C LEU A 159 18.86 1.67 -12.32
N LEU A 160 17.97 2.27 -11.51
CA LEU A 160 16.71 2.83 -11.99
C LEU A 160 16.94 3.97 -12.99
N LEU A 161 17.84 4.90 -12.67
CA LEU A 161 18.18 6.01 -13.54
C LEU A 161 18.85 5.55 -14.84
N LEU A 162 19.77 4.59 -14.77
CA LEU A 162 20.40 3.99 -15.94
C LEU A 162 19.36 3.34 -16.85
N GLY A 163 18.41 2.59 -16.28
CA GLY A 163 17.33 1.97 -17.05
C GLY A 163 16.43 2.97 -17.77
N ILE A 164 15.97 4.01 -17.07
CA ILE A 164 15.06 5.03 -17.61
C ILE A 164 15.75 5.95 -18.63
N LEU A 165 17.03 6.26 -18.44
CA LEU A 165 17.79 7.10 -19.37
C LEU A 165 18.31 6.33 -20.60
N SER A 166 18.30 4.99 -20.57
CA SER A 166 18.82 4.16 -21.66
C SER A 166 18.19 4.46 -23.04
N PRO A 167 16.87 4.71 -23.20
CA PRO A 167 16.28 5.05 -24.50
C PRO A 167 16.68 6.43 -24.99
N VAL A 168 16.82 7.38 -24.07
CA VAL A 168 17.24 8.75 -24.39
C VAL A 168 18.67 8.75 -24.93
N VAL A 169 19.57 8.01 -24.28
CA VAL A 169 20.96 7.85 -24.72
C VAL A 169 21.01 7.15 -26.08
N ALA A 170 20.32 6.02 -26.24
CA ALA A 170 20.28 5.28 -27.50
C ALA A 170 19.74 6.13 -28.67
N ASN A 171 18.64 6.86 -28.45
CA ASN A 171 18.02 7.70 -29.46
C ASN A 171 18.90 8.90 -29.82
N THR A 172 19.51 9.54 -28.82
CA THR A 172 20.43 10.67 -29.06
C THR A 172 21.63 10.23 -29.86
N LEU A 173 22.23 9.07 -29.54
CA LEU A 173 23.35 8.53 -30.31
C LEU A 173 22.93 8.22 -31.75
N HIS A 174 21.75 7.61 -31.96
CA HIS A 174 21.23 7.31 -33.29
C HIS A 174 20.95 8.56 -34.15
N ILE A 175 20.54 9.67 -33.53
CA ILE A 175 20.26 10.93 -34.24
C ILE A 175 21.53 11.76 -34.46
N ALA A 176 22.36 11.91 -33.44
CA ALA A 176 23.48 12.86 -33.40
C ALA A 176 24.78 12.31 -33.99
N VAL A 177 24.97 10.99 -33.96
CA VAL A 177 26.20 10.34 -34.43
C VAL A 177 25.88 9.59 -35.72
N SER A 178 26.76 9.71 -36.72
CA SER A 178 26.90 8.70 -37.78
C SER A 178 27.38 7.40 -37.13
N THR A 179 26.50 6.74 -36.36
CA THR A 179 26.89 5.57 -35.58
C THR A 179 27.47 4.51 -36.51
N PRO A 180 28.60 3.88 -36.13
CA PRO A 180 29.17 2.77 -36.90
C PRO A 180 28.26 1.53 -36.86
N PHE A 181 27.26 1.52 -35.96
CA PHE A 181 26.28 0.46 -35.84
C PHE A 181 25.17 0.64 -36.88
N PRO A 182 24.91 -0.36 -37.73
CA PRO A 182 23.91 -0.24 -38.80
C PRO A 182 22.45 -0.32 -38.30
N ILE A 183 22.24 -0.43 -36.98
CA ILE A 183 20.94 -0.68 -36.33
C ILE A 183 20.65 0.42 -35.30
N ASN A 184 19.43 0.97 -35.32
CA ASN A 184 18.86 1.79 -34.25
C ASN A 184 18.69 0.97 -32.95
N LEU A 185 19.36 1.41 -31.87
CA LEU A 185 19.34 0.75 -30.58
C LEU A 185 18.16 1.16 -29.68
N THR A 186 17.41 2.21 -30.04
CA THR A 186 16.30 2.75 -29.22
C THR A 186 15.24 1.69 -28.89
N PRO A 187 14.77 0.85 -29.83
CA PRO A 187 13.73 -0.13 -29.51
C PRO A 187 14.20 -1.23 -28.55
N PHE A 188 15.51 -1.49 -28.50
CA PHE A 188 16.11 -2.44 -27.56
C PHE A 188 16.25 -1.83 -26.16
N SER A 189 16.62 -0.56 -26.06
CA SER A 189 16.73 0.13 -24.76
C SER A 189 15.36 0.44 -24.14
N LEU A 190 14.30 0.54 -24.95
CA LEU A 190 12.93 0.60 -24.43
C LEU A 190 12.54 -0.68 -23.66
N ILE A 191 13.05 -1.85 -24.04
CA ILE A 191 12.83 -3.10 -23.29
C ILE A 191 13.49 -3.03 -21.92
N THR A 192 14.74 -2.53 -21.85
CA THR A 192 15.45 -2.36 -20.57
C THR A 192 14.76 -1.32 -19.69
N MET A 193 14.27 -0.22 -20.26
CA MET A 193 13.45 0.75 -19.53
C MET A 193 12.17 0.11 -18.99
N GLY A 194 11.42 -0.62 -19.83
CA GLY A 194 10.18 -1.29 -19.44
C GLY A 194 10.39 -2.30 -18.31
N ALA A 195 11.47 -3.08 -18.35
CA ALA A 195 11.83 -4.02 -17.29
C ALA A 195 12.15 -3.30 -15.96
N THR A 196 12.95 -2.23 -16.02
CA THR A 196 13.32 -1.42 -14.86
C THR A 196 12.09 -0.77 -14.21
N VAL A 197 11.20 -0.22 -15.03
CA VAL A 197 9.95 0.39 -14.57
C VAL A 197 8.99 -0.65 -14.01
N GLY A 198 8.84 -1.80 -14.69
CA GLY A 198 8.01 -2.89 -14.22
C GLY A 198 8.46 -3.42 -12.86
N TRP A 199 9.77 -3.67 -12.70
CA TRP A 199 10.35 -4.04 -11.41
C TRP A 199 10.09 -2.99 -10.33
N PHE A 200 10.27 -1.71 -10.64
CA PHE A 200 9.94 -0.61 -9.72
C PHE A 200 8.46 -0.63 -9.33
N ALA A 201 7.56 -0.82 -10.30
CA ALA A 201 6.13 -0.84 -10.07
C ALA A 201 5.69 -1.98 -9.13
N PHE A 202 6.22 -3.19 -9.33
CA PHE A 202 5.96 -4.31 -8.42
C PHE A 202 6.63 -4.15 -7.05
N ARG A 203 7.80 -3.51 -6.97
CA ARG A 203 8.54 -3.37 -5.72
C ARG A 203 7.90 -2.34 -4.76
N PHE A 204 7.17 -1.38 -5.31
CA PHE A 204 6.57 -0.26 -4.55
C PHE A 204 5.06 -0.31 -4.45
N ASP A 205 4.44 -1.46 -4.78
CA ASP A 205 2.99 -1.64 -4.72
C ASP A 205 2.25 -0.49 -5.42
N LEU A 206 2.80 -0.01 -6.55
CA LEU A 206 2.20 1.05 -7.37
C LEU A 206 0.79 0.69 -7.87
N TRP A 207 0.44 -0.61 -7.76
CA TRP A 207 -0.82 -1.25 -8.13
C TRP A 207 -1.52 -1.82 -6.89
N ASP A 208 -1.57 -1.06 -5.80
CA ASP A 208 -2.02 -1.54 -4.50
C ASP A 208 -3.48 -2.04 -4.55
N ILE A 209 -3.68 -3.36 -4.64
CA ILE A 209 -4.97 -4.06 -4.48
C ILE A 209 -5.33 -4.20 -2.97
N LEU A 210 -4.44 -3.76 -2.06
CA LEU A 210 -4.60 -3.99 -0.62
C LEU A 210 -5.49 -3.02 0.19
N PRO A 211 -5.81 -1.77 -0.21
CA PRO A 211 -6.58 -0.88 0.67
C PRO A 211 -8.01 -1.39 0.91
N VAL A 212 -8.62 -2.05 -0.09
CA VAL A 212 -9.99 -2.59 0.03
C VAL A 212 -10.10 -3.67 1.11
N ALA A 213 -9.06 -4.50 1.29
CA ALA A 213 -9.06 -5.52 2.32
C ALA A 213 -8.79 -4.94 3.72
N HIS A 214 -7.93 -3.93 3.83
CA HIS A 214 -7.64 -3.26 5.09
C HIS A 214 -8.85 -2.50 5.62
N ASP A 215 -9.50 -1.70 4.77
CA ASP A 215 -10.67 -0.92 5.14
C ASP A 215 -11.86 -1.85 5.46
N ALA A 216 -12.07 -2.89 4.65
CA ALA A 216 -13.11 -3.89 4.94
C ALA A 216 -12.84 -4.67 6.24
N VAL A 217 -11.59 -4.98 6.57
CA VAL A 217 -11.26 -5.65 7.84
C VAL A 217 -11.53 -4.70 9.00
N ILE A 218 -11.04 -3.45 8.96
CA ILE A 218 -11.22 -2.48 10.04
C ILE A 218 -12.69 -2.09 10.25
N GLU A 219 -13.48 -2.01 9.18
CA GLU A 219 -14.92 -1.75 9.25
C GLU A 219 -15.71 -2.91 9.86
N ASN A 220 -15.25 -4.15 9.70
CA ASN A 220 -15.89 -5.35 10.27
C ASN A 220 -15.32 -5.79 11.63
N LEU A 221 -14.28 -5.11 12.16
CA LEU A 221 -13.80 -5.37 13.51
C LEU A 221 -14.87 -4.98 14.54
N GLN A 222 -15.17 -5.88 15.46
CA GLN A 222 -16.05 -5.59 16.60
C GLN A 222 -15.36 -4.71 17.65
N ASP A 223 -14.03 -4.76 17.70
CA ASP A 223 -13.23 -3.89 18.56
C ASP A 223 -13.15 -2.49 17.92
N GLY A 224 -13.32 -1.47 18.75
CA GLY A 224 -13.13 -0.08 18.33
C GLY A 224 -11.67 0.23 18.09
N VAL A 225 -11.35 0.89 16.98
CA VAL A 225 -10.00 1.33 16.65
C VAL A 225 -10.00 2.85 16.49
N VAL A 226 -9.08 3.52 17.19
CA VAL A 226 -8.86 4.97 17.10
C VAL A 226 -7.38 5.22 16.81
N VAL A 227 -7.09 5.99 15.76
CA VAL A 227 -5.72 6.36 15.37
C VAL A 227 -5.46 7.80 15.77
N LEU A 228 -4.41 8.02 16.56
CA LEU A 228 -4.02 9.32 17.08
C LEU A 228 -2.65 9.76 16.53
N ASN A 229 -2.49 11.06 16.31
CA ASN A 229 -1.16 11.65 16.08
C ASN A 229 -0.40 11.91 17.39
N LEU A 230 0.83 12.39 17.29
CA LEU A 230 1.68 12.73 18.45
C LEU A 230 1.06 13.78 19.42
N ASN A 231 0.14 14.60 18.93
CA ASN A 231 -0.56 15.62 19.72
C ASN A 231 -1.90 15.10 20.28
N GLN A 232 -2.13 13.78 20.25
CA GLN A 232 -3.36 13.11 20.68
C GLN A 232 -4.61 13.55 19.91
N VAL A 233 -4.44 14.00 18.66
CA VAL A 233 -5.53 14.34 17.75
C VAL A 233 -5.93 13.10 16.97
N ILE A 234 -7.24 12.87 16.85
CA ILE A 234 -7.83 11.76 16.10
C ILE A 234 -7.57 11.98 14.61
N ILE A 235 -6.77 11.11 14.00
CA ILE A 235 -6.57 11.04 12.55
C ILE A 235 -7.70 10.22 11.92
N ASP A 236 -8.06 9.11 12.56
CA ASP A 236 -9.03 8.15 12.03
C ASP A 236 -9.74 7.38 13.16
N ILE A 237 -10.96 6.91 12.88
CA ILE A 237 -11.80 6.19 13.83
C ILE A 237 -12.74 5.22 13.08
N ASN A 238 -12.74 3.95 13.47
CA ASN A 238 -13.60 2.95 12.83
C ASN A 238 -15.06 3.02 13.34
N PRO A 239 -16.03 2.39 12.63
CA PRO A 239 -17.43 2.39 13.04
C PRO A 239 -17.68 1.79 14.43
N ALA A 240 -16.95 0.74 14.82
CA ALA A 240 -17.08 0.14 16.13
C ALA A 240 -16.67 1.10 17.26
N ALA A 241 -15.59 1.87 17.09
CA ALA A 241 -15.19 2.89 18.05
C ALA A 241 -16.21 4.03 18.13
N CYS A 242 -16.80 4.43 17.00
CA CYS A 242 -17.89 5.41 16.98
C CYS A 242 -19.10 4.93 17.80
N GLN A 243 -19.47 3.65 17.67
CA GLN A 243 -20.55 3.05 18.45
C GLN A 243 -20.23 2.94 19.94
N LEU A 244 -19.01 2.50 20.30
CA LEU A 244 -18.58 2.34 21.69
C LEU A 244 -18.46 3.68 22.42
N LEU A 245 -17.94 4.71 21.75
CA LEU A 245 -17.79 6.06 22.29
C LEU A 245 -19.05 6.92 22.14
N ASN A 246 -20.05 6.44 21.39
CA ASN A 246 -21.26 7.17 21.00
C ASN A 246 -20.96 8.54 20.36
N VAL A 247 -20.12 8.53 19.33
CA VAL A 247 -19.69 9.72 18.59
C VAL A 247 -19.83 9.52 17.08
N ASP A 248 -19.95 10.62 16.34
CA ASP A 248 -19.92 10.61 14.88
C ASP A 248 -18.51 10.91 14.38
N ALA A 249 -17.96 10.06 13.51
CA ALA A 249 -16.62 10.19 12.94
C ALA A 249 -16.35 11.60 12.37
N SER A 250 -17.31 12.19 11.66
CA SER A 250 -17.16 13.50 11.03
C SER A 250 -17.00 14.65 12.04
N THR A 251 -17.49 14.45 13.27
CA THR A 251 -17.44 15.46 14.33
C THR A 251 -16.19 15.37 15.19
N VAL A 252 -15.57 14.20 15.27
CA VAL A 252 -14.43 13.92 16.17
C VAL A 252 -13.08 13.87 15.46
N THR A 253 -13.04 13.54 14.17
CA THR A 253 -11.80 13.56 13.39
C THR A 253 -11.20 14.96 13.37
N GLY A 254 -9.91 15.07 13.67
CA GLY A 254 -9.20 16.34 13.84
C GLY A 254 -9.33 16.99 15.22
N ARG A 255 -10.10 16.41 16.16
CA ARG A 255 -10.15 16.86 17.56
C ARG A 255 -9.21 16.05 18.45
N ARG A 256 -8.84 16.62 19.59
CA ARG A 256 -8.06 15.91 20.60
C ARG A 256 -8.94 14.89 21.34
N ILE A 257 -8.40 13.69 21.58
CA ILE A 257 -9.15 12.59 22.20
C ILE A 257 -9.68 12.95 23.60
N ASP A 258 -8.94 13.76 24.36
CA ASP A 258 -9.30 14.25 25.70
C ASP A 258 -10.54 15.18 25.70
N THR A 259 -10.92 15.73 24.56
CA THR A 259 -12.14 16.53 24.40
C THR A 259 -13.38 15.71 24.01
N VAL A 260 -13.17 14.46 23.61
CA VAL A 260 -14.22 13.56 23.09
C VAL A 260 -14.75 12.62 24.18
N ILE A 261 -13.90 12.26 25.14
CA ILE A 261 -14.23 11.34 26.25
C ILE A 261 -14.43 12.10 27.57
N THR A 262 -15.11 11.47 28.53
CA THR A 262 -15.32 12.02 29.88
C THR A 262 -13.99 12.33 30.58
N LYS A 263 -13.96 13.38 31.40
CA LYS A 263 -12.74 13.81 32.12
C LYS A 263 -12.08 12.70 32.94
N SER A 264 -12.83 11.77 33.52
CA SER A 264 -12.30 10.61 34.25
C SER A 264 -11.53 9.65 33.32
N ALA A 265 -12.13 9.27 32.20
CA ALA A 265 -11.51 8.44 31.17
C ALA A 265 -10.32 9.13 30.48
N ALA A 266 -10.38 10.45 30.30
CA ALA A 266 -9.29 11.24 29.74
C ALA A 266 -8.01 11.17 30.59
N VAL A 267 -8.14 11.16 31.92
CA VAL A 267 -6.99 11.05 32.82
C VAL A 267 -6.30 9.69 32.68
N GLU A 268 -7.06 8.61 32.53
CA GLU A 268 -6.50 7.26 32.34
C GLU A 268 -5.84 7.09 30.96
N LEU A 269 -6.42 7.68 29.90
CA LEU A 269 -5.81 7.74 28.58
C LEU A 269 -4.55 8.62 28.53
N LEU A 270 -4.53 9.74 29.26
CA LEU A 270 -3.33 10.56 29.41
C LEU A 270 -2.22 9.82 30.18
N ARG A 271 -2.57 9.02 31.19
CA ARG A 271 -1.61 8.15 31.89
C ARG A 271 -1.00 7.11 30.97
N LEU A 272 -1.80 6.55 30.05
CA LEU A 272 -1.27 5.68 28.99
C LEU A 272 -0.27 6.42 28.10
N ALA A 273 -0.47 7.70 27.79
CA ALA A 273 0.43 8.47 26.94
C ALA A 273 1.76 8.91 27.60
N ILE A 274 1.77 9.18 28.92
CA ILE A 274 2.93 9.76 29.63
C ILE A 274 4.05 8.74 29.90
N GLY A 275 3.78 7.43 29.79
CA GLY A 275 4.77 6.35 29.98
C GLY A 275 5.70 6.07 28.80
N ALA A 276 5.96 7.03 27.91
CA ALA A 276 6.73 6.86 26.66
C ALA A 276 8.26 6.68 26.85
N GLY A 277 8.67 6.01 27.93
CA GLY A 277 10.07 5.72 28.27
C GLY A 277 10.25 4.24 28.59
N GLU A 278 10.84 3.52 27.64
CA GLU A 278 11.44 2.18 27.76
C GLU A 278 10.51 0.96 28.00
N SER A 279 10.40 0.15 26.94
CA SER A 279 10.25 -1.32 26.98
C SER A 279 8.87 -1.96 27.17
N GLN A 280 7.75 -1.23 26.99
CA GLN A 280 6.43 -1.85 26.81
C GLN A 280 5.71 -1.34 25.56
N LEU A 281 5.73 -2.15 24.48
CA LEU A 281 5.06 -1.86 23.19
C LEU A 281 3.53 -1.82 23.28
N ARG A 282 2.96 -2.38 24.35
CA ARG A 282 1.52 -2.57 24.53
C ARG A 282 1.18 -2.24 25.97
N ARG A 283 0.27 -1.29 26.16
CA ARG A 283 -0.22 -0.86 27.48
C ARG A 283 -1.72 -1.07 27.53
N GLU A 284 -2.20 -1.62 28.64
CA GLU A 284 -3.61 -1.99 28.83
C GLU A 284 -4.16 -1.26 30.05
N THR A 285 -5.37 -0.70 29.92
CA THR A 285 -6.11 -0.10 31.03
C THR A 285 -7.60 -0.36 30.86
N GLU A 286 -8.36 -0.23 31.95
CA GLU A 286 -9.82 -0.32 31.90
C GLU A 286 -10.41 1.07 32.05
N LEU A 287 -11.15 1.53 31.05
CA LEU A 287 -11.88 2.78 31.10
C LEU A 287 -13.33 2.51 31.47
N LEU A 288 -13.85 3.30 32.41
CA LEU A 288 -15.27 3.35 32.71
C LEU A 288 -15.93 4.49 31.95
N LEU A 289 -16.86 4.16 31.05
CA LEU A 289 -17.76 5.15 30.46
C LEU A 289 -19.04 5.20 31.28
N GLU A 290 -19.37 6.38 31.80
CA GLU A 290 -20.52 6.57 32.71
C GLU A 290 -21.77 7.09 31.96
N GLU A 291 -21.59 7.95 30.96
CA GLU A 291 -22.66 8.47 30.10
C GLU A 291 -22.24 8.48 28.63
N PRO A 292 -23.18 8.24 27.68
CA PRO A 292 -24.59 7.93 27.86
C PRO A 292 -24.88 6.43 28.13
N ARG A 293 -23.85 5.58 28.13
CA ARG A 293 -23.97 4.14 28.38
C ARG A 293 -22.89 3.68 29.35
N TYR A 294 -23.33 3.01 30.43
CA TYR A 294 -22.41 2.37 31.38
C TYR A 294 -21.75 1.16 30.73
N CYS A 295 -20.47 1.27 30.38
CA CYS A 295 -19.69 0.15 29.88
C CYS A 295 -18.24 0.22 30.37
N VAL A 296 -17.63 -0.96 30.47
CA VAL A 296 -16.22 -1.12 30.82
C VAL A 296 -15.47 -1.44 29.54
N LEU A 297 -14.54 -0.57 29.16
CA LEU A 297 -13.70 -0.75 28.00
C LEU A 297 -12.30 -1.17 28.42
N GLU A 298 -11.83 -2.30 27.92
CA GLU A 298 -10.40 -2.61 27.89
C GLU A 298 -9.77 -1.79 26.76
N VAL A 299 -8.80 -0.95 27.10
CA VAL A 299 -8.10 -0.09 26.15
C VAL A 299 -6.66 -0.50 26.02
N ILE A 300 -6.28 -0.83 24.80
CA ILE A 300 -4.95 -1.26 24.44
C ILE A 300 -4.31 -0.18 23.58
N ALA A 301 -3.24 0.43 24.10
CA ALA A 301 -2.46 1.43 23.40
C ALA A 301 -1.20 0.81 22.81
N ALA A 302 -1.03 0.95 21.50
CA ALA A 302 0.15 0.54 20.76
C ALA A 302 0.77 1.73 20.03
N ASP A 303 2.09 1.88 20.17
CA ASP A 303 2.80 2.97 19.53
C ASP A 303 2.92 2.73 18.02
N LEU A 304 2.54 3.74 17.24
CA LEU A 304 2.70 3.70 15.79
C LEU A 304 4.06 4.28 15.44
N PHE A 305 4.93 3.45 14.90
CA PHE A 305 6.23 3.89 14.38
C PHE A 305 6.18 4.02 12.87
N ASP A 306 6.74 5.12 12.36
CA ASP A 306 7.06 5.23 10.94
C ASP A 306 8.17 4.21 10.57
N ARG A 307 8.37 3.95 9.27
CA ARG A 307 9.41 3.08 8.70
C ARG A 307 10.82 3.36 9.25
N ARG A 308 11.06 4.56 9.81
CA ARG A 308 12.31 4.99 10.46
C ARG A 308 12.40 4.66 11.96
N ARG A 309 11.50 3.82 12.51
CA ARG A 309 11.33 3.56 13.95
C ARG A 309 11.13 4.83 14.79
N ARG A 310 10.62 5.89 14.17
CA ARG A 310 10.26 7.13 14.87
C ARG A 310 8.79 7.04 15.25
N LEU A 311 8.47 7.38 16.49
CA LEU A 311 7.10 7.48 16.94
C LEU A 311 6.37 8.50 16.06
N ASN A 312 5.30 8.07 15.40
CA ASN A 312 4.49 8.87 14.48
C ASN A 312 3.04 9.06 14.99
N GLY A 313 2.65 8.24 15.97
CA GLY A 313 1.33 8.32 16.56
C GLY A 313 1.08 7.15 17.51
N GLN A 314 -0.19 6.90 17.78
CA GLN A 314 -0.63 5.81 18.63
C GLN A 314 -1.92 5.22 18.08
N ILE A 315 -2.07 3.90 18.13
CA ILE A 315 -3.32 3.20 17.88
C ILE A 315 -3.91 2.81 19.23
N LEU A 316 -5.18 3.13 19.43
CA LEU A 316 -5.97 2.67 20.56
C LEU A 316 -6.96 1.62 20.07
N THR A 317 -6.95 0.45 20.71
CA THR A 317 -7.98 -0.58 20.53
C THR A 317 -8.89 -0.56 21.74
N LEU A 318 -10.19 -0.48 21.52
CA LEU A 318 -11.25 -0.38 22.52
C LEU A 318 -12.08 -1.65 22.47
N ARG A 319 -12.12 -2.40 23.56
CA ARG A 319 -12.91 -3.63 23.64
C ARG A 319 -13.87 -3.58 24.81
N GLU A 320 -15.16 -3.73 24.53
CA GLU A 320 -16.15 -3.80 25.61
C GLU A 320 -16.03 -5.13 26.37
N ILE A 321 -15.76 -5.05 27.67
CA ILE A 321 -15.62 -6.20 28.57
C ILE A 321 -16.71 -6.24 29.65
N THR A 322 -17.77 -5.43 29.51
CA THR A 322 -18.88 -5.31 30.48
C THR A 322 -19.51 -6.67 30.80
N ALA A 323 -19.88 -7.45 29.76
CA ALA A 323 -20.50 -8.77 29.93
C ALA A 323 -19.55 -9.79 30.57
N ARG A 324 -18.27 -9.76 30.16
CA ARG A 324 -17.23 -10.63 30.72
C ARG A 324 -17.02 -10.35 32.21
N ARG A 325 -16.92 -9.08 32.60
CA ARG A 325 -16.82 -8.65 34.01
C ARG A 325 -18.04 -9.08 34.83
N ALA A 326 -19.24 -9.04 34.26
CA ALA A 326 -20.46 -9.50 34.94
C ALA A 326 -20.38 -11.01 35.27
N VAL A 327 -20.00 -11.83 34.29
CA VAL A 327 -19.83 -13.28 34.45
C VAL A 327 -18.72 -13.60 35.46
N GLU A 328 -17.57 -12.93 35.38
CA GLU A 328 -16.47 -13.14 36.34
C GLU A 328 -16.89 -12.80 37.78
N LYS A 329 -17.69 -11.75 37.97
CA LYS A 329 -18.21 -11.34 39.27
C LYS A 329 -19.25 -12.34 39.81
N GLU A 330 -20.09 -12.88 38.95
CA GLU A 330 -21.06 -13.93 39.29
C GLU A 330 -20.36 -15.23 39.71
N LEU A 331 -19.40 -15.69 38.91
CA LEU A 331 -18.57 -16.86 39.23
C LEU A 331 -17.82 -16.68 40.56
N ALA A 332 -17.29 -15.48 40.83
CA ALA A 332 -16.64 -15.17 42.11
C ALA A 332 -17.60 -15.14 43.30
N ARG A 333 -18.90 -14.89 43.09
CA ARG A 333 -19.93 -15.01 44.14
C ARG A 333 -20.28 -16.47 44.40
N GLU A 334 -20.49 -17.27 43.35
CA GLU A 334 -20.78 -18.69 43.48
C GLU A 334 -19.64 -19.44 44.18
N ARG A 335 -18.38 -19.19 43.78
CA ARG A 335 -17.21 -19.78 44.44
C ARG A 335 -17.15 -19.47 45.93
N ARG A 336 -17.50 -18.24 46.33
CA ARG A 336 -17.57 -17.85 47.75
C ARG A 336 -18.68 -18.57 48.49
N GLN A 337 -19.86 -18.68 47.90
CA GLN A 337 -20.97 -19.43 48.50
C GLN A 337 -20.66 -20.92 48.64
N LEU A 338 -20.03 -21.52 47.62
CA LEU A 338 -19.63 -22.92 47.64
C LEU A 338 -18.56 -23.16 48.72
N ALA A 339 -17.55 -22.29 48.81
CA ALA A 339 -16.53 -22.37 49.86
C ALA A 339 -17.14 -22.29 51.27
N GLN A 340 -18.13 -21.42 51.47
CA GLN A 340 -18.85 -21.33 52.74
C GLN A 340 -19.63 -22.61 53.05
N ARG A 341 -20.39 -23.16 52.10
CA ARG A 341 -21.12 -24.43 52.28
C ARG A 341 -20.19 -25.60 52.57
N VAL A 342 -19.04 -25.67 51.89
CA VAL A 342 -18.01 -26.68 52.14
C VAL A 342 -17.47 -26.54 53.56
N ALA A 343 -17.18 -25.32 54.03
CA ALA A 343 -16.71 -25.09 55.39
C ALA A 343 -17.75 -25.51 56.44
N GLU A 344 -19.03 -25.14 56.24
CA GLU A 344 -20.14 -25.51 57.12
C GLU A 344 -20.29 -27.04 57.21
N ARG A 345 -20.35 -27.74 56.06
CA ARG A 345 -20.45 -29.20 56.04
C ARG A 345 -19.22 -29.89 56.61
N THR A 346 -18.02 -29.36 56.38
CA THR A 346 -16.80 -29.91 56.97
C THR A 346 -16.82 -29.78 58.50
N ALA A 347 -17.32 -28.66 59.02
CA ALA A 347 -17.48 -28.45 60.46
C ALA A 347 -18.51 -29.39 61.08
N GLU A 348 -19.68 -29.56 60.45
CA GLU A 348 -20.69 -30.53 60.89
C GLU A 348 -20.19 -31.97 60.86
N LEU A 349 -19.53 -32.38 59.76
CA LEU A 349 -18.97 -33.73 59.63
C LEU A 349 -17.90 -33.98 60.70
N SER A 350 -17.09 -32.98 61.01
CA SER A 350 -16.07 -33.07 62.06
C SER A 350 -16.70 -33.22 63.45
N ARG A 351 -17.82 -32.52 63.72
CA ARG A 351 -18.58 -32.69 64.97
C ARG A 351 -19.21 -34.07 65.06
N ALA A 352 -19.90 -34.52 64.02
CA ALA A 352 -20.50 -35.85 63.98
C ALA A 352 -19.45 -36.97 64.13
N ASN A 353 -18.28 -36.83 63.48
CA ASN A 353 -17.16 -37.75 63.66
C ASN A 353 -16.61 -37.74 65.09
N ALA A 354 -16.52 -36.57 65.74
CA ALA A 354 -16.08 -36.46 67.13
C ALA A 354 -17.09 -37.12 68.09
N GLU A 355 -18.39 -36.92 67.88
CA GLU A 355 -19.46 -37.57 68.64
C GLU A 355 -19.46 -39.10 68.46
N LEU A 356 -19.33 -39.58 67.21
CA LEU A 356 -19.20 -41.01 66.91
C LEU A 356 -17.95 -41.61 67.55
N ALA A 357 -16.82 -40.92 67.51
CA ALA A 357 -15.59 -41.37 68.16
C ALA A 357 -15.73 -41.42 69.69
N ALA A 358 -16.45 -40.47 70.30
CA ALA A 358 -16.74 -40.49 71.73
C ALA A 358 -17.68 -41.66 72.11
N ALA A 359 -18.75 -41.88 71.32
CA ALA A 359 -19.67 -42.99 71.52
C ALA A 359 -18.97 -44.36 71.36
N ALA A 360 -18.07 -44.49 70.39
CA ALA A 360 -17.26 -45.69 70.21
C ALA A 360 -16.38 -45.99 71.44
N ARG A 361 -15.70 -44.97 71.99
CA ARG A 361 -14.89 -45.13 73.21
C ARG A 361 -15.73 -45.54 74.41
N LEU A 362 -16.88 -44.89 74.63
CA LEU A 362 -17.80 -45.23 75.72
C LEU A 362 -18.31 -46.68 75.60
N LYS A 363 -18.60 -47.13 74.37
CA LYS A 363 -18.98 -48.53 74.11
C LYS A 363 -17.84 -49.49 74.44
N ASP A 364 -16.61 -49.20 74.01
CA ASP A 364 -15.45 -50.06 74.26
C ASP A 364 -15.14 -50.15 75.77
N GLU A 365 -15.25 -49.04 76.50
CA GLU A 365 -15.08 -48.96 77.96
C GLU A 365 -16.17 -49.74 78.70
N PHE A 366 -17.44 -49.61 78.26
CA PHE A 366 -18.55 -50.41 78.79
C PHE A 366 -18.34 -51.91 78.57
N LEU A 367 -17.91 -52.32 77.36
CA LEU A 367 -17.62 -53.71 77.06
C LEU A 367 -16.43 -54.25 77.87
N ALA A 368 -15.40 -53.43 78.10
CA ALA A 368 -14.28 -53.79 78.96
C ALA A 368 -14.71 -54.00 80.42
N ASN A 369 -15.52 -53.09 80.97
CA ASN A 369 -16.06 -53.22 82.34
C ASN A 369 -16.98 -54.44 82.48
N MET A 370 -17.85 -54.69 81.51
CA MET A 370 -18.72 -55.87 81.52
C MET A 370 -17.94 -57.18 81.39
N SER A 371 -16.88 -57.19 80.58
CA SER A 371 -15.97 -58.34 80.47
C SER A 371 -15.20 -58.58 81.78
N HIS A 372 -14.83 -57.52 82.50
CA HIS A 372 -14.20 -57.61 83.81
C HIS A 372 -15.16 -58.21 84.85
N GLU A 373 -16.41 -57.76 84.92
CA GLU A 373 -17.41 -58.33 85.84
C GLU A 373 -17.75 -59.79 85.54
N LEU A 374 -17.78 -60.18 84.25
CA LEU A 374 -18.02 -61.57 83.84
C LEU A 374 -16.83 -62.51 84.12
N ARG A 375 -15.60 -61.99 84.22
CA ARG A 375 -14.39 -62.79 84.50
C ARG A 375 -14.07 -62.95 85.98
N THR A 376 -14.66 -62.13 86.85
CA THR A 376 -14.58 -62.29 88.30
C THR A 376 -15.99 -62.43 88.89
N PRO A 377 -16.65 -63.60 88.74
CA PRO A 377 -17.85 -63.86 89.51
C PRO A 377 -17.45 -64.11 90.97
N LEU A 378 -18.19 -63.51 91.90
CA LEU A 378 -18.08 -63.73 93.34
C LEU A 378 -18.15 -65.21 93.72
#